data_AF-A0A915CTL8-F1
#
_entry.id   AF-A0A915CTL8-F1
#
_cell.length_a   1.000
_cell.length_b   1.000
_cell.length_c   1.000
_cell.angle_alpha   90.00
_cell.angle_beta   90.00
_cell.angle_gamma   90.00
#
_symmetry.space_group_name_H-M   'P 1'
#
loop_
_entity.id
_entity.type
_entity.pdbx_description
1 polymer ?
#
loop_
_entity_poly.entity_id
_entity_poly.type
_entity_poly.pdbx_seq_one_letter_code
_entity_poly.pdbx_strand_id
1 'polypeptide(L)'
;MLNAPYFRCEPGQPTNHQVFSQYRRMMKEWPNNVYLARSKIAGLGLYAKRDIDMNSMIIEYKGEVIRSEVGEVREKRYMSQNRGVYMFRIDDELLIDATLAGGLARYINHSCDPNCSTKILPYNDDKKIIIIANRPIKGVKRQVNEINYG
;
A
#
# COMPACT_ATOMS: atom_id res chain seq x y z
N MET A 1 1.19 -17.07 -32.10
CA MET A 1 -0.01 -16.52 -31.43
C MET A 1 0.04 -16.98 -29.98
N LEU A 2 0.56 -16.13 -29.09
CA LEU A 2 0.91 -16.53 -27.72
C LEU A 2 -0.25 -16.25 -26.76
N ASN A 3 -0.55 -17.27 -25.96
CA ASN A 3 -1.62 -17.35 -24.98
C ASN A 3 -1.46 -16.29 -23.87
N ALA A 4 -2.42 -15.37 -23.77
CA ALA A 4 -2.63 -14.60 -22.55
C ALA A 4 -3.31 -15.53 -21.51
N PRO A 5 -2.87 -15.56 -20.24
CA PRO A 5 -3.55 -16.35 -19.23
C PRO A 5 -4.94 -15.75 -19.01
N TYR A 6 -5.96 -16.50 -19.45
CA TYR A 6 -7.35 -16.26 -19.09
C TYR A 6 -7.44 -16.22 -17.56
N PHE A 7 -7.70 -15.03 -17.01
CA PHE A 7 -8.24 -14.90 -15.67
C PHE A 7 -9.53 -15.73 -15.62
N ARG A 8 -9.49 -16.85 -14.91
CA ARG A 8 -10.68 -17.66 -14.62
C ARG A 8 -11.55 -16.80 -13.68
N CYS A 9 -12.70 -16.30 -14.16
CA CYS A 9 -13.66 -15.61 -13.32
C CYS A 9 -14.24 -16.61 -12.30
N GLU A 10 -13.80 -16.53 -11.05
CA GLU A 10 -14.46 -17.26 -9.96
C GLU A 10 -15.78 -16.54 -9.59
N PRO A 11 -16.88 -17.27 -9.36
CA PRO A 11 -18.14 -16.68 -8.94
C PRO A 11 -17.95 -15.86 -7.64
N GLY A 12 -18.24 -14.56 -7.70
CA GLY A 12 -18.15 -13.65 -6.54
C GLY A 12 -16.92 -12.73 -6.53
N GLN A 13 -15.98 -12.85 -7.47
CA GLN A 13 -14.90 -11.87 -7.60
C GLN A 13 -15.38 -10.60 -8.33
N PRO A 14 -15.04 -9.40 -7.83
CA PRO A 14 -15.45 -8.14 -8.45
C PRO A 14 -14.79 -7.97 -9.83
N THR A 15 -15.57 -7.48 -10.79
CA THR A 15 -15.09 -7.14 -12.14
C THR A 15 -14.08 -6.00 -12.10
N ASN A 16 -13.22 -5.88 -13.13
CA ASN A 16 -12.26 -4.76 -13.24
C ASN A 16 -12.95 -3.39 -13.13
N HIS A 17 -14.14 -3.23 -13.72
CA HIS A 17 -14.92 -2.00 -13.61
C HIS A 17 -15.31 -1.67 -12.15
N GLN A 18 -15.72 -2.67 -11.38
CA GLN A 18 -16.04 -2.50 -9.96
C GLN A 18 -14.79 -2.21 -9.12
N VAL A 19 -13.66 -2.86 -9.41
CA VAL A 19 -12.40 -2.59 -8.70
C VAL A 19 -11.93 -1.16 -8.98
N PHE A 20 -12.01 -0.69 -10.23
CA PHE A 20 -11.61 0.68 -10.59
C PHE A 20 -12.55 1.74 -10.02
N SER A 21 -13.85 1.47 -9.92
CA SER A 21 -14.77 2.39 -9.26
C SER A 21 -14.50 2.48 -7.76
N GLN A 22 -14.23 1.35 -7.09
CA GLN A 22 -13.80 1.33 -5.69
C GLN A 22 -12.49 2.09 -5.47
N TYR A 23 -11.50 1.87 -6.34
CA TYR A 23 -10.22 2.58 -6.29
C TYR A 23 -10.41 4.11 -6.42
N ARG A 24 -11.17 4.57 -7.42
CA ARG A 24 -11.46 6.00 -7.60
C ARG A 24 -12.19 6.62 -6.41
N ARG A 25 -13.09 5.86 -5.77
CA ARG A 25 -13.77 6.30 -4.54
C ARG A 25 -12.78 6.41 -3.38
N MET A 26 -11.99 5.37 -3.15
CA MET A 26 -10.95 5.37 -2.11
C MET A 26 -9.99 6.55 -2.27
N MET A 27 -9.58 6.87 -3.50
CA MET A 27 -8.70 8.01 -3.78
C MET A 27 -9.28 9.38 -3.36
N LYS A 28 -10.60 9.50 -3.28
CA LYS A 28 -11.29 10.70 -2.77
C LYS A 28 -11.51 10.66 -1.26
N GLU A 29 -11.73 9.47 -0.70
CA GLU A 29 -12.18 9.29 0.68
C GLU A 29 -11.06 8.97 1.68
N TRP A 30 -9.89 8.51 1.23
CA TRP A 30 -8.78 8.11 2.11
C TRP A 30 -8.40 9.15 3.17
N PRO A 31 -8.47 10.49 2.95
CA PRO A 31 -8.15 11.46 4.00
C PRO A 31 -9.10 11.38 5.19
N ASN A 32 -10.30 10.85 5.01
CA ASN A 32 -11.30 10.62 6.07
C ASN A 32 -11.15 9.24 6.72
N ASN A 33 -10.37 8.33 6.12
CA ASN A 33 -10.19 6.96 6.61
C ASN A 33 -9.01 6.85 7.58
N VAL A 34 -7.95 7.64 7.39
CA VAL A 34 -6.69 7.48 8.13
C VAL A 34 -6.04 8.79 8.57
N TYR A 35 -5.21 8.73 9.63
CA TYR A 35 -4.39 9.82 10.13
C TYR A 35 -3.03 9.32 10.64
N LEU A 36 -2.06 10.23 10.78
CA LEU A 36 -0.78 9.93 11.42
C LEU A 36 -0.83 10.23 12.91
N ALA A 37 -0.23 9.35 13.71
CA ALA A 37 0.05 9.59 15.12
C ALA A 37 1.37 8.91 15.52
N ARG A 38 1.90 9.23 16.71
CA ARG A 38 3.04 8.49 17.26
C ARG A 38 2.65 7.02 17.44
N SER A 39 3.47 6.14 16.88
CA SER A 39 3.28 4.70 17.02
C SER A 39 3.87 4.20 18.33
N LYS A 40 3.24 3.17 18.89
CA LYS A 40 3.82 2.38 19.99
C LYS A 40 4.88 1.37 19.52
N ILE A 41 4.98 1.16 18.20
CA ILE A 41 5.91 0.22 17.57
C ILE A 41 7.20 0.94 17.20
N ALA A 42 7.10 1.93 16.31
CA ALA A 42 8.24 2.72 15.84
C ALA A 42 7.79 4.06 15.27
N GLY A 43 8.44 5.15 15.67
CA GLY A 43 8.26 6.49 15.09
C GLY A 43 6.79 6.92 14.95
N LEU A 44 6.38 7.16 13.71
CA LEU A 44 5.00 7.47 13.34
C LEU A 44 4.30 6.20 12.82
N GLY A 45 2.99 6.16 13.00
CA GLY A 45 2.11 5.12 12.49
C GLY A 45 0.92 5.70 11.77
N LEU A 46 0.37 4.96 10.81
CA LEU A 46 -0.93 5.25 10.20
C LEU A 46 -2.06 4.63 11.04
N TYR A 47 -3.09 5.39 11.38
CA TYR A 47 -4.20 4.97 12.23
C TYR A 47 -5.55 5.16 11.54
N ALA A 48 -6.52 4.30 11.85
CA ALA A 48 -7.88 4.41 11.34
C ALA A 48 -8.64 5.55 12.03
N LYS A 49 -9.19 6.50 11.27
CA LYS A 49 -10.06 7.60 11.76
C LYS A 49 -11.48 7.12 12.10
N ARG A 50 -11.95 6.09 11.39
CA ARG A 50 -13.28 5.50 11.49
C ARG A 50 -13.17 3.98 11.46
N ASP A 51 -14.29 3.31 11.73
CA ASP A 51 -14.39 1.88 11.48
C ASP A 51 -14.18 1.61 9.97
N ILE A 52 -13.32 0.64 9.67
CA ILE A 52 -13.01 0.17 8.33
C ILE A 52 -13.43 -1.29 8.26
N ASP A 53 -14.33 -1.59 7.33
CA ASP A 53 -14.80 -2.95 7.10
C ASP A 53 -13.73 -3.79 6.41
N MET A 54 -13.76 -5.10 6.64
CA MET A 54 -12.93 -6.07 5.93
C MET A 54 -13.07 -5.89 4.41
N ASN A 55 -11.98 -6.09 3.67
CA ASN A 55 -11.87 -5.93 2.21
C ASN A 55 -12.00 -4.49 1.70
N SER A 56 -12.09 -3.48 2.58
CA SER A 56 -12.08 -2.08 2.16
C SER A 56 -10.69 -1.62 1.73
N MET A 57 -10.61 -0.92 0.58
CA MET A 57 -9.39 -0.19 0.20
C MET A 57 -9.20 1.02 1.11
N ILE A 58 -8.03 1.14 1.73
CA ILE A 58 -7.75 2.14 2.75
C ILE A 58 -7.03 3.34 2.15
N ILE A 59 -5.88 3.07 1.52
CA ILE A 59 -4.98 4.08 0.98
C ILE A 59 -4.07 3.44 -0.09
N GLU A 60 -3.60 4.24 -1.04
CA GLU A 60 -2.55 3.86 -1.99
C GLU A 60 -1.16 4.11 -1.39
N TYR A 61 -0.23 3.17 -1.58
CA TYR A 61 1.19 3.39 -1.34
C TYR A 61 1.81 4.18 -2.49
N LYS A 62 1.79 5.51 -2.36
CA LYS A 62 2.29 6.44 -3.39
C LYS A 62 3.79 6.69 -3.27
N GLY A 63 4.45 6.71 -4.41
CA GLY A 63 5.84 7.14 -4.59
C GLY A 63 6.26 7.10 -6.06
N GLU A 64 7.55 7.23 -6.32
CA GLU A 64 8.12 7.09 -7.66
C GLU A 64 8.31 5.61 -8.01
N VAL A 65 7.74 5.15 -9.12
CA VAL A 65 7.98 3.78 -9.62
C VAL A 65 9.36 3.75 -10.29
N ILE A 66 10.26 2.94 -9.77
CA ILE A 66 11.62 2.78 -10.27
C ILE A 66 11.97 1.30 -10.42
N ARG A 67 13.00 1.01 -11.21
CA ARG A 67 13.55 -0.35 -11.30
C ARG A 67 14.26 -0.74 -10.01
N SER A 68 14.24 -2.03 -9.68
CA SER A 68 14.88 -2.60 -8.50
C SER A 68 16.36 -2.18 -8.35
N GLU A 69 17.13 -2.20 -9.43
CA GLU A 69 18.56 -1.86 -9.42
C GLU A 69 18.78 -0.37 -9.08
N VAL A 70 17.87 0.50 -9.53
CA VAL A 70 17.91 1.93 -9.17
C VAL A 70 17.59 2.10 -7.69
N GLY A 71 16.65 1.29 -7.16
CA GLY A 71 16.32 1.25 -5.75
C GLY A 71 17.51 0.91 -4.86
N GLU A 72 18.27 -0.14 -5.20
CA GLU A 72 19.46 -0.54 -4.43
C GLU A 72 20.52 0.58 -4.35
N VAL A 73 20.73 1.31 -5.45
CA VAL A 73 21.66 2.46 -5.49
C VAL A 73 21.14 3.59 -4.60
N ARG A 74 19.84 3.89 -4.67
CA ARG A 74 19.21 4.95 -3.87
C ARG A 74 19.18 4.59 -2.38
N GLU A 75 18.91 3.34 -2.03
CA GLU A 75 18.90 2.82 -0.66
C GLU A 75 20.26 3.06 0.00
N LYS A 76 21.35 2.59 -0.63
CA LYS A 76 22.72 2.81 -0.14
C LYS A 76 23.02 4.28 0.08
N ARG A 77 22.59 5.14 -0.86
CA ARG A 77 22.73 6.60 -0.74
C ARG A 77 21.94 7.14 0.45
N TYR A 78 20.67 6.77 0.61
CA TYR A 78 19.83 7.25 1.71
C TYR A 78 20.38 6.80 3.08
N MET A 79 20.82 5.55 3.19
CA MET A 79 21.45 5.04 4.40
C MET A 79 22.74 5.79 4.75
N SER A 80 23.60 6.09 3.76
CA SER A 80 24.81 6.90 3.98
C SER A 80 24.52 8.33 4.45
N GLN A 81 23.31 8.83 4.15
CA GLN A 81 22.81 10.14 4.59
C GLN A 81 22.03 10.06 5.91
N ASN A 82 22.01 8.90 6.57
CA ASN A 82 21.22 8.63 7.77
C ASN A 82 19.72 8.97 7.60
N ARG A 83 19.19 8.73 6.39
CA ARG A 83 17.79 8.97 6.03
C ARG A 83 17.01 7.66 6.04
N GLY A 84 15.77 7.70 6.51
CA GLY A 84 14.86 6.55 6.45
C GLY A 84 14.57 6.15 5.00
N VAL A 85 14.50 4.85 4.74
CA VAL A 85 14.22 4.27 3.42
C VAL A 85 12.76 3.83 3.40
N TYR A 86 12.02 4.29 2.39
CA TYR A 86 10.59 4.01 2.25
C TYR A 86 10.32 3.42 0.88
N MET A 87 10.89 2.23 0.63
CA MET A 87 10.72 1.51 -0.64
C MET A 87 9.74 0.36 -0.46
N PHE A 88 8.95 0.10 -1.50
CA PHE A 88 7.98 -0.99 -1.51
C PHE A 88 8.07 -1.72 -2.85
N ARG A 89 8.42 -3.00 -2.82
CA ARG A 89 8.52 -3.85 -4.00
C ARG A 89 7.16 -4.17 -4.64
N ILE A 90 7.01 -3.88 -5.94
CA ILE A 90 5.84 -4.30 -6.72
C ILE A 90 6.06 -5.73 -7.21
N ASP A 91 7.23 -5.98 -7.80
CA ASP A 91 7.69 -7.28 -8.30
C ASP A 91 9.23 -7.30 -8.34
N ASP A 92 9.83 -8.30 -8.98
CA ASP A 92 11.28 -8.45 -9.04
C ASP A 92 11.96 -7.29 -9.82
N GLU A 93 11.26 -6.67 -10.77
CA GLU A 93 11.79 -5.63 -11.64
C GLU A 93 11.50 -4.22 -11.13
N LEU A 94 10.37 -4.02 -10.45
CA LEU A 94 9.85 -2.70 -10.10
C LEU A 94 9.57 -2.54 -8.60
N LEU A 95 9.83 -1.34 -8.09
CA LEU A 95 9.46 -0.92 -6.74
C LEU A 95 9.01 0.54 -6.71
N ILE A 96 8.30 0.92 -5.66
CA ILE A 96 7.90 2.30 -5.37
C ILE A 96 8.85 2.91 -4.34
N ASP A 97 9.58 3.96 -4.71
CA ASP A 97 10.37 4.79 -3.80
C ASP A 97 9.52 5.96 -3.28
N ALA A 98 9.07 5.85 -2.04
CA ALA A 98 8.32 6.88 -1.32
C ALA A 98 9.23 7.73 -0.39
N THR A 99 10.55 7.62 -0.53
CA THR A 99 11.52 8.20 0.41
C THR A 99 11.57 9.73 0.33
N LEU A 100 11.55 10.28 -0.88
CA LEU A 100 11.59 11.73 -1.12
C LEU A 100 10.21 12.30 -1.43
N ALA A 101 9.38 11.55 -2.16
CA ALA A 101 8.03 11.96 -2.55
C ALA A 101 7.06 10.81 -2.32
N GLY A 102 6.34 10.82 -1.20
CA GLY A 102 5.44 9.74 -0.83
C GLY A 102 4.22 10.19 -0.04
N GLY A 103 3.22 9.32 0.05
CA GLY A 103 1.98 9.55 0.81
C GLY A 103 2.11 9.22 2.31
N LEU A 104 0.98 9.23 3.03
CA LEU A 104 0.94 8.80 4.44
C LEU A 104 1.15 7.29 4.61
N ALA A 105 0.90 6.50 3.57
CA ALA A 105 1.04 5.05 3.58
C ALA A 105 2.47 4.58 3.89
N ARG A 106 3.49 5.43 3.68
CA ARG A 106 4.90 5.12 4.04
C ARG A 106 5.13 4.90 5.53
N TYR A 107 4.18 5.30 6.39
CA TYR A 107 4.22 5.13 7.84
C TYR A 107 3.38 3.95 8.33
N ILE A 108 2.94 3.07 7.43
CA ILE A 108 2.35 1.79 7.83
C ILE A 108 3.49 0.94 8.38
N ASN A 109 3.36 0.53 9.65
CA ASN A 109 4.39 -0.26 10.29
C ASN A 109 4.20 -1.75 10.00
N HIS A 110 5.31 -2.48 10.03
CA HIS A 110 5.32 -3.92 10.04
C HIS A 110 4.69 -4.49 11.33
N SER A 111 4.00 -5.62 11.24
CA SER A 111 3.44 -6.36 12.37
C SER A 111 3.39 -7.86 12.10
N CYS A 112 3.69 -8.68 13.12
CA CYS A 112 3.55 -10.14 13.06
C CYS A 112 2.08 -10.61 13.01
N ASP A 113 1.14 -9.76 13.43
CA ASP A 113 -0.31 -9.96 13.29
C ASP A 113 -0.89 -8.73 12.55
N PRO A 114 -0.80 -8.66 11.21
CA PRO A 114 -1.26 -7.50 10.45
C PRO A 114 -2.78 -7.43 10.41
N ASN A 115 -3.33 -6.23 10.27
CA ASN A 115 -4.76 -6.02 9.98
C ASN A 115 -5.03 -5.60 8.53
N CYS A 116 -3.96 -5.45 7.74
CA CYS A 116 -4.02 -5.15 6.33
C CYS A 116 -3.14 -6.08 5.51
N SER A 117 -3.44 -6.12 4.22
CA SER A 117 -2.62 -6.72 3.17
C SER A 117 -2.54 -5.77 1.99
N THR A 118 -1.64 -6.05 1.07
CA THR A 118 -1.53 -5.30 -0.19
C THR A 118 -2.15 -6.02 -1.35
N LYS A 119 -2.59 -5.22 -2.32
CA LYS A 119 -3.07 -5.67 -3.61
C LYS A 119 -2.43 -4.82 -4.70
N ILE A 120 -1.84 -5.49 -5.68
CA ILE A 120 -1.38 -4.86 -6.91
C ILE A 120 -2.59 -4.66 -7.82
N LEU A 121 -2.83 -3.41 -8.22
CA LEU A 121 -3.90 -3.01 -9.11
C LEU A 121 -3.32 -2.46 -10.42
N PRO A 122 -3.49 -3.16 -11.55
CA PRO A 122 -3.23 -2.58 -12.87
C PRO A 122 -4.25 -1.44 -13.14
N TYR A 123 -3.79 -0.22 -13.36
CA TYR A 123 -4.63 0.94 -13.60
C TYR A 123 -3.94 1.94 -14.53
N ASN A 124 -4.53 2.19 -15.72
CA ASN A 124 -3.98 3.06 -16.77
C ASN A 124 -2.51 2.74 -17.09
N ASP A 125 -2.23 1.49 -17.45
CA ASP A 125 -0.89 0.96 -17.80
C ASP A 125 0.16 0.94 -16.66
N ASP A 126 -0.18 1.48 -15.49
CA ASP A 126 0.64 1.40 -14.28
C ASP A 126 0.19 0.28 -13.33
N LYS A 127 1.11 -0.20 -12.50
CA LYS A 127 0.79 -1.00 -11.31
C LYS A 127 0.71 -0.10 -10.07
N LYS A 128 -0.39 -0.17 -9.33
CA LYS A 128 -0.60 0.56 -8.07
C LYS A 128 -0.61 -0.41 -6.88
N ILE A 129 0.00 -0.02 -5.77
CA ILE A 129 -0.06 -0.79 -4.52
C ILE A 129 -1.15 -0.21 -3.62
N ILE A 130 -2.18 -1.02 -3.37
CA ILE A 130 -3.34 -0.62 -2.56
C ILE A 130 -3.32 -1.38 -1.25
N ILE A 131 -3.44 -0.66 -0.14
CA ILE A 131 -3.59 -1.23 1.19
C ILE A 131 -5.07 -1.58 1.41
N ILE A 132 -5.35 -2.83 1.77
CA ILE A 132 -6.70 -3.36 1.98
C ILE A 132 -6.79 -3.96 3.39
N ALA A 133 -7.91 -3.72 4.07
CA ALA A 133 -8.20 -4.35 5.35
C ALA A 133 -8.43 -5.86 5.19
N ASN A 134 -7.68 -6.71 5.90
CA ASN A 134 -7.90 -8.16 5.89
C ASN A 134 -8.85 -8.64 7.00
N ARG A 135 -9.20 -7.74 7.93
CA ARG A 135 -10.21 -7.91 8.99
C ARG A 135 -10.79 -6.53 9.37
N PRO A 136 -11.95 -6.45 10.04
CA PRO A 136 -12.50 -5.18 10.48
C PRO A 136 -11.54 -4.42 11.42
N ILE A 137 -11.34 -3.12 11.17
CA ILE A 137 -10.47 -2.26 11.97
C ILE A 137 -11.34 -1.23 12.69
N LYS A 138 -11.29 -1.21 14.02
CA LYS A 138 -11.98 -0.21 14.83
C LYS A 138 -11.27 1.14 14.77
N GLY A 139 -12.05 2.19 14.49
CA GLY A 139 -11.56 3.56 14.41
C GLY A 139 -10.99 4.07 15.73
N VAL A 140 -10.23 5.17 15.64
CA VAL A 140 -9.77 6.02 16.75
C VAL A 140 -8.71 5.39 17.68
N LYS A 141 -8.52 4.06 17.67
CA LYS A 141 -7.55 3.38 18.57
C LYS A 141 -6.59 2.40 17.90
N ARG A 142 -6.87 1.92 16.68
CA ARG A 142 -6.04 0.88 16.03
C ARG A 142 -5.16 1.44 14.93
N GLN A 143 -3.89 1.05 14.99
CA GLN A 143 -2.92 1.32 13.95
C GLN A 143 -3.19 0.41 12.75
N VAL A 144 -3.14 0.97 11.54
CA VAL A 144 -3.08 0.26 10.27
C VAL A 144 -1.67 -0.30 10.12
N ASN A 145 -1.54 -1.63 10.03
CA ASN A 145 -0.27 -2.32 9.92
C ASN A 145 -0.36 -3.46 8.91
N GLU A 146 0.76 -3.75 8.27
CA GLU A 146 0.84 -4.73 7.19
C GLU A 146 2.08 -5.60 7.37
N ILE A 147 2.07 -6.83 6.84
CA ILE A 147 3.30 -7.56 6.59
C ILE A 147 3.83 -7.04 5.26
N ASN A 148 4.79 -6.12 5.29
CA ASN A 148 5.78 -6.08 4.20
C ASN A 148 7.16 -6.35 4.75
N TYR A 149 7.80 -7.30 4.08
CA TYR A 149 9.24 -7.34 3.93
C TYR A 149 9.50 -6.39 2.74
N GLY A 150 10.26 -5.33 2.99
CA GLY A 150 10.82 -4.53 1.89
C GLY A 150 11.63 -5.41 0.94
#